data_AF-A0A917I886-F1
#
_entry.id   AF-A0A917I886-F1
#
_cell.length_a   1.000
_cell.length_b   1.000
_cell.length_c   1.000
_cell.angle_alpha   90.00
_cell.angle_beta   90.00
_cell.angle_gamma   90.00
#
_symmetry.space_group_name_H-M   'P 1'
#
loop_
_entity.id
_entity.type
_entity.pdbx_description
1 polymer ?
#
loop_
_entity_poly.entity_id
_entity_poly.type
_entity_poly.pdbx_seq_one_letter_code
_entity_poly.pdbx_strand_id
1 'polypeptide(L)' 'MELKMRRRTGKGAWYAVVQVWERVSAGEMREIDSVSERCPTKTAAVEKARELLKANADRLSDYIEVTAEILSELEWSA' A
#
# COMPACT_ATOMS: atom_id res chain seq x y z
N MET A 1 -4.56 -29.66 -5.35
CA MET A 1 -3.80 -28.57 -4.70
C MET A 1 -4.79 -27.74 -3.90
N GLU A 2 -4.90 -28.06 -2.61
CA GLU A 2 -5.84 -27.44 -1.69
C GLU A 2 -5.18 -26.22 -1.05
N LEU A 3 -5.44 -25.03 -1.60
CA LEU A 3 -5.01 -23.79 -0.95
C LEU A 3 -5.90 -23.57 0.27
N LYS A 4 -5.35 -23.92 1.43
CA LYS A 4 -5.97 -23.83 2.75
C LYS A 4 -6.62 -22.47 2.93
N MET A 5 -7.95 -22.46 3.00
CA MET A 5 -8.76 -21.40 3.59
C MET A 5 -8.34 -21.24 5.06
N ARG A 6 -7.22 -20.55 5.31
CA ARG A 6 -6.83 -20.13 6.65
C ARG A 6 -7.85 -19.10 7.08
N ARG A 7 -8.76 -19.57 7.93
CA ARG A 7 -9.81 -18.82 8.62
C ARG A 7 -9.31 -17.41 8.96
N ARG A 8 -10.03 -16.42 8.45
CA ARG A 8 -10.11 -15.04 8.97
C ARG A 8 -10.43 -15.10 10.47
N THR A 9 -9.44 -15.26 11.33
CA THR A 9 -9.56 -14.81 12.70
C THR A 9 -9.35 -13.30 12.64
N GLY A 10 -10.35 -12.52 13.06
CA GLY A 10 -10.35 -11.05 13.04
C GLY A 10 -9.36 -10.42 14.01
N LYS A 11 -8.11 -10.91 14.05
CA LYS A 11 -6.99 -10.42 14.87
C LYS A 11 -5.75 -10.07 14.02
N GLY A 12 -5.89 -10.00 12.69
CA GLY A 12 -4.81 -9.55 11.80
C GLY A 12 -4.92 -8.05 11.58
N ALA A 13 -3.82 -7.32 11.83
CA ALA A 13 -3.74 -5.93 11.41
C ALA A 13 -3.69 -5.82 9.88
N TRP A 14 -4.12 -4.67 9.38
CA TRP A 14 -4.04 -4.30 7.97
C TRP A 14 -3.16 -3.06 7.85
N TYR A 15 -2.53 -2.86 6.72
CA TYR A 15 -1.67 -1.73 6.46
C TYR A 15 -2.17 -1.03 5.21
N ALA A 16 -2.37 0.28 5.33
CA ALA A 16 -2.51 1.17 4.20
C ALA A 16 -1.11 1.63 3.82
N VAL A 17 -0.69 1.41 2.58
CA VAL A 17 0.64 1.79 2.10
C VAL A 17 0.44 2.70 0.89
N VAL A 18 1.15 3.82 0.86
CA VAL A 18 1.28 4.67 -0.32
C VAL A 18 2.76 4.76 -0.66
N GLN A 19 3.10 4.42 -1.89
CA GLN A 19 4.46 4.47 -2.40
C GLN A 19 4.55 5.52 -3.49
N VAL A 20 5.70 6.21 -3.53
CA VAL A 20 6.02 7.18 -4.56
C VAL A 20 7.22 6.66 -5.33
N TRP A 21 7.01 6.49 -6.63
CA TRP A 21 7.98 5.93 -7.54
C TRP A 21 8.40 6.98 -8.55
N GLU A 22 9.70 7.10 -8.79
CA GLU A 22 10.27 7.94 -9.83
C GLU A 22 10.73 7.10 -11.02
N ARG A 23 10.38 7.52 -12.23
CA ARG A 23 10.92 6.95 -13.47
C ARG A 23 12.33 7.48 -13.70
N VAL A 24 13.31 6.63 -13.45
CA VAL A 24 14.74 6.96 -13.61
C VAL A 24 15.18 6.77 -15.06
N SER A 25 14.63 5.78 -15.76
CA SER A 25 14.88 5.54 -17.18
C SER A 25 13.75 4.75 -17.84
N ALA A 26 13.86 4.45 -19.14
CA ALA A 26 12.84 3.69 -19.86
C ALA A 26 12.71 2.27 -19.27
N GLY A 27 11.64 2.04 -18.51
CA GLY A 27 11.35 0.76 -17.86
C GLY A 27 11.93 0.60 -16.46
N GLU A 28 12.62 1.61 -15.92
CA GLU A 28 13.15 1.59 -14.56
C GLU A 28 12.39 2.59 -13.68
N MET A 29 11.82 2.08 -12.60
CA MET A 29 11.16 2.86 -11.56
C MET A 29 11.92 2.66 -10.25
N ARG A 30 12.10 3.73 -9.49
CA ARG A 30 12.74 3.71 -8.17
C ARG A 30 11.75 4.20 -7.12
N GLU A 31 11.57 3.44 -6.05
CA GLU A 31 10.84 3.97 -4.88
C GLU A 31 11.68 5.10 -4.27
N ILE A 32 11.09 6.29 -4.22
CA ILE A 32 11.72 7.48 -3.63
C ILE A 32 11.11 7.83 -2.29
N ASP A 33 9.92 7.33 -1.98
CA ASP A 33 9.26 7.51 -0.69
C ASP A 33 8.17 6.46 -0.46
N SER A 34 7.86 6.18 0.80
CA SER A 34 6.74 5.34 1.19
C SER A 34 6.19 5.73 2.56
N VAL A 35 4.86 5.73 2.66
CA VAL A 35 4.13 6.00 3.90
C VAL A 35 3.20 4.82 4.17
N SER A 36 3.26 4.26 5.37
CA SER A 36 2.36 3.19 5.78
C SER A 36 1.71 3.44 7.13
N GLU A 37 0.44 3.05 7.24
CA GLU A 37 -0.36 3.18 8.46
C GLU A 37 -1.04 1.85 8.83
N ARG A 38 -0.81 1.40 10.06
CA ARG A 38 -1.45 0.20 10.62
C ARG A 38 -2.89 0.49 10.99
N CYS A 39 -3.79 -0.33 10.49
CA CYS A 39 -5.23 -0.24 10.63
C CYS A 39 -5.81 -1.51 11.26
N PRO A 40 -6.86 -1.40 12.09
CA PRO A 40 -7.46 -2.54 12.78
C PRO A 40 -8.29 -3.45 11.86
N THR A 41 -8.73 -2.94 10.71
CA THR A 41 -9.56 -3.68 9.75
C THR A 41 -9.18 -3.34 8.32
N LYS A 42 -9.53 -4.21 7.36
CA LYS A 42 -9.33 -3.96 5.93
C LYS A 42 -10.05 -2.69 5.47
N THR A 43 -11.28 -2.47 5.95
CA THR A 43 -12.06 -1.27 5.59
C THR A 43 -11.36 0.00 6.06
N ALA A 44 -10.89 0.02 7.30
CA ALA A 44 -10.12 1.15 7.83
C ALA A 44 -8.83 1.38 7.05
N ALA A 45 -8.14 0.32 6.61
CA ALA A 45 -6.97 0.43 5.75
C ALA A 45 -7.31 1.03 4.38
N VAL A 46 -8.44 0.65 3.77
CA VAL A 46 -8.88 1.22 2.48
C VAL A 46 -9.22 2.70 2.62
N GLU A 47 -9.93 3.10 3.67
CA GLU A 47 -10.23 4.51 3.94
C GLU A 47 -8.94 5.29 4.16
N LYS A 48 -8.02 4.74 4.97
CA LYS A 48 -6.74 5.38 5.22
C LYS A 48 -5.88 5.51 3.97
N ALA A 49 -5.81 4.48 3.13
CA ALA A 49 -5.09 4.55 1.87
C ALA A 49 -5.64 5.64 0.94
N ARG A 50 -6.96 5.85 0.93
CA ARG A 50 -7.58 6.96 0.17
C ARG A 50 -7.17 8.32 0.73
N GLU A 51 -7.10 8.47 2.05
CA GLU A 51 -6.61 9.70 2.69
C GLU A 51 -5.15 9.97 2.34
N LEU A 52 -4.29 8.96 2.50
CA LEU A 52 -2.87 9.05 2.18
C LEU A 52 -2.63 9.35 0.70
N LEU A 53 -3.39 8.71 -0.20
CA LEU A 53 -3.28 8.95 -1.64
C LEU A 53 -3.68 10.39 -1.98
N LYS A 54 -4.77 10.92 -1.41
CA LYS A 54 -5.16 12.32 -1.59
C LYS A 54 -4.09 13.28 -1.06
N ALA A 55 -3.50 12.96 0.09
CA ALA A 55 -2.46 13.80 0.72
C ALA A 55 -1.13 13.80 -0.05
N ASN A 56 -0.91 12.83 -0.94
CA ASN A 56 0.29 12.72 -1.77
C ASN A 56 0.00 12.91 -3.26
N ALA A 57 -1.24 13.25 -3.64
CA ALA A 57 -1.66 13.35 -5.04
C ALA A 57 -0.94 14.48 -5.79
N ASP A 58 -0.49 15.52 -5.08
CA ASP A 58 0.27 16.64 -5.62
C ASP A 58 1.66 16.24 -6.12
N ARG A 59 2.18 15.10 -5.67
CA ARG A 59 3.49 14.57 -6.09
C ARG A 59 3.45 13.91 -7.46
N LEU A 60 2.26 13.56 -7.95
CA LEU A 60 2.07 12.91 -9.25
C LEU A 60 2.55 13.82 -10.39
N SER A 61 3.38 13.29 -11.28
CA SER A 61 3.87 14.01 -12.47
C SER A 61 4.19 13.03 -13.60
N ASP A 62 4.71 13.52 -14.74
CA ASP A 62 5.08 12.68 -15.89
C ASP A 62 6.14 11.61 -15.56
N TYR A 63 6.93 11.82 -14.50
CA TYR A 63 7.99 10.93 -14.05
C TYR A 63 7.78 10.41 -12.64
N ILE A 64 6.70 10.82 -11.95
CA ILE A 64 6.39 10.37 -10.59
C ILE A 64 5.05 9.67 -10.58
N GLU A 65 5.05 8.41 -10.14
CA GLU A 65 3.86 7.60 -9.91
C GLU A 65 3.59 7.49 -8.41
N VAL A 66 2.33 7.68 -8.02
CA VAL A 66 1.89 7.49 -6.62
C VAL A 66 0.91 6.32 -6.60
N THR A 67 1.29 5.23 -5.92
CA THR A 67 0.48 4.01 -5.82
C THR A 67 0.00 3.79 -4.40
N ALA A 68 -1.14 3.12 -4.25
CA ALA A 68 -1.68 2.70 -2.96
C ALA A 68 -1.87 1.19 -2.93
N GLU A 69 -1.46 0.56 -1.84
CA GLU A 69 -1.59 -0.86 -1.60
C GLU A 69 -2.20 -1.14 -0.22
N ILE A 70 -2.95 -2.24 -0.13
CA ILE A 70 -3.58 -2.71 1.11
C ILE A 70 -3.01 -4.09 1.44
N LEU A 71 -2.22 -4.15 2.50
CA LEU A 71 -1.54 -5.37 2.92
C LEU A 71 -2.11 -5.86 4.24
N SER A 72 -2.26 -7.18 4.40
CA SER A 72 -2.42 -7.76 5.73
C SER A 72 -1.08 -7.80 6.46
N GLU A 73 -1.09 -7.94 7.79
CA GLU A 73 0.14 -8.02 8.60
C GLU A 73 1.13 -9.09 8.13
N LEU A 74 0.61 -10.20 7.58
CA LEU A 74 1.43 -11.27 7.01
C LEU A 74 2.10 -10.85 5.70
N GLU A 75 1.42 -10.07 4.86
CA GLU A 75 1.97 -9.57 3.60
C GLU A 75 2.95 -8.41 3.82
N TRP A 76 2.73 -7.59 4.86
CA TRP A 76 3.63 -6.50 5.24
C TRP A 76 4.97 -6.98 5.84
N SER A 77 4.96 -8.12 6.54
CA SER A 77 6.14 -8.63 7.25
C SER A 77 6.94 -9.67 6.45
N ALA A 78 6.55 -9.92 5.20
CA ALA A 78 7.20 -10.88 4.30
C ALA A 78 8.36 -10.21 3.54
#